data_AF-A0A2W5SAF0-F1
#
_entry.id   AF-A0A2W5SAF0-F1
#
_cell.length_a   1.000
_cell.length_b   1.000
_cell.length_c   1.000
_cell.angle_alpha   90.00
_cell.angle_beta   90.00
_cell.angle_gamma   90.00
#
_symmetry.space_group_name_H-M   'P 1'
#
loop_
_entity.id
_entity.type
_entity.pdbx_description
1 polymer ?
#
loop_
_entity_poly.entity_id
_entity_poly.type
_entity_poly.pdbx_seq_one_letter_code
_entity_poly.pdbx_strand_id
1 'polypeptide(L)'
;QRQAYRLVELARFAKHLQLPLNPQPRFFPVDGNEAARLILAVDSADGTLAALQLAGRVMAAVWADERDIADAEVLADLLLALGLPASRLDVARTPPVQERYQAFTQEAIDTSVFGAPTYVVDGEMFWGQDRLDFVERALAR
;
A
#
# COMPACT_ATOMS: atom_id res chain seq x y z
N GLN A 1 4.68 -1.03 25.35
CA GLN A 1 3.87 -2.27 25.31
C GLN A 1 3.27 -2.53 23.92
N ARG A 2 2.46 -1.63 23.34
CA ARG A 2 1.88 -1.82 21.98
C ARG A 2 2.91 -1.96 20.84
N GLN A 3 3.94 -1.12 20.81
CA GLN A 3 4.99 -1.17 19.77
C GLN A 3 5.78 -2.48 19.80
N ALA A 4 6.15 -2.96 20.99
CA ALA A 4 6.85 -4.24 21.15
C ALA A 4 5.99 -5.41 20.66
N TYR A 5 4.69 -5.41 20.98
CA TYR A 5 3.77 -6.45 20.50
C TYR A 5 3.60 -6.42 18.98
N ARG A 6 3.55 -5.23 18.35
CA ARG A 6 3.51 -5.10 16.89
C ARG A 6 4.67 -5.83 16.20
N LEU A 7 5.88 -5.74 16.75
CA LEU A 7 7.05 -6.43 16.18
C LEU A 7 6.90 -7.97 16.25
N VAL A 8 6.30 -8.47 17.34
CA VAL A 8 5.99 -9.90 17.49
C VAL A 8 4.96 -10.34 16.44
N GLU A 9 3.90 -9.57 16.22
CA GLU A 9 2.89 -9.88 15.21
C GLU A 9 3.48 -9.85 13.79
N LEU A 10 4.29 -8.83 13.46
CA LEU A 10 4.97 -8.75 12.16
C LEU A 10 5.82 -9.99 11.89
N ALA A 11 6.65 -10.40 12.86
CA ALA A 11 7.46 -11.62 12.74
C ALA A 11 6.60 -12.89 12.62
N ARG A 12 5.47 -12.97 13.35
CA ARG A 12 4.55 -14.11 13.29
C ARG A 12 3.91 -14.24 11.92
N PHE A 13 3.38 -13.15 11.37
CA PHE A 13 2.74 -13.16 10.06
C PHE A 13 3.75 -13.38 8.93
N ALA A 14 4.93 -12.76 9.00
CA ALA A 14 6.00 -13.02 8.03
C ALA A 14 6.36 -14.51 7.96
N LYS A 15 6.52 -15.16 9.12
CA LYS A 15 6.78 -16.61 9.21
C LYS A 15 5.61 -17.44 8.66
N HIS A 16 4.37 -17.08 9.01
CA HIS A 16 3.17 -17.80 8.57
C HIS A 16 2.98 -17.73 7.04
N LEU A 17 3.15 -16.55 6.46
CA LEU A 17 2.99 -16.29 5.03
C LEU A 17 4.24 -16.63 4.19
N GLN A 18 5.35 -16.98 4.84
CA GLN A 18 6.64 -17.26 4.19
C GLN A 18 7.14 -16.09 3.34
N LEU A 19 6.92 -14.86 3.82
CA LEU A 19 7.32 -13.63 3.12
C LEU A 19 8.57 -13.03 3.77
N PRO A 20 9.54 -12.52 2.97
CA PRO A 20 10.64 -11.73 3.50
C PRO A 20 10.10 -10.44 4.11
N LEU A 21 10.43 -10.20 5.38
CA LEU A 21 10.06 -8.98 6.10
C LEU A 21 11.09 -8.70 7.19
N ASN A 22 11.69 -7.51 7.13
CA ASN A 22 12.45 -6.90 8.22
C ASN A 22 11.44 -6.22 9.17
N PRO A 23 11.30 -6.65 10.44
CA PRO A 23 10.37 -6.04 11.39
C PRO A 23 10.75 -4.60 11.78
N GLN A 24 11.99 -4.21 11.54
CA GLN A 24 12.54 -2.88 11.82
C GLN A 24 13.28 -2.34 10.59
N PRO A 25 12.57 -2.09 9.47
CA PRO A 25 13.23 -1.61 8.27
C PRO A 25 13.73 -0.18 8.46
N ARG A 26 14.92 0.10 7.91
CA ARG A 26 15.66 1.36 8.10
C ARG A 26 14.83 2.63 7.90
N PHE A 27 13.95 2.64 6.91
CA PHE A 27 13.21 3.84 6.50
C PHE A 27 11.82 3.96 7.14
N PHE A 28 11.33 2.93 7.84
CA PHE A 28 9.98 2.99 8.41
C PHE A 28 9.93 3.74 9.75
N PRO A 29 8.97 4.67 9.96
CA PRO A 29 7.92 5.10 9.03
C PRO A 29 8.44 6.11 7.99
N VAL A 30 8.17 5.82 6.72
CA VAL A 30 8.50 6.66 5.55
C VAL A 30 7.22 7.33 5.02
N ASP A 31 7.34 8.54 4.47
CA ASP A 31 6.21 9.19 3.80
C ASP A 31 5.84 8.41 2.52
N GLY A 32 4.61 7.89 2.48
CA GLY A 32 4.09 7.12 1.35
C GLY A 32 3.26 7.93 0.35
N ASN A 33 3.10 9.25 0.55
CA ASN A 33 2.19 10.08 -0.25
C ASN A 33 2.53 10.08 -1.75
N GLU A 34 3.82 10.19 -2.11
CA GLU A 34 4.24 10.17 -3.51
C GLU A 34 4.06 8.79 -4.14
N ALA A 35 4.42 7.72 -3.41
CA ALA A 35 4.18 6.35 -3.84
C ALA A 35 2.67 6.05 -4.05
N ALA A 36 1.79 6.53 -3.16
CA ALA A 36 0.35 6.37 -3.27
C ALA A 36 -0.21 7.06 -4.53
N ARG A 37 0.21 8.31 -4.80
CA ARG A 37 -0.16 9.01 -6.04
C ARG A 37 0.40 8.32 -7.28
N LEU A 38 1.61 7.76 -7.21
CA LEU A 38 2.19 7.01 -8.32
C LEU A 38 1.37 5.74 -8.63
N ILE A 39 0.92 5.01 -7.60
CA ILE A 39 0.01 3.86 -7.78
C ILE A 39 -1.28 4.29 -8.48
N LEU A 40 -1.86 5.44 -8.12
CA LEU A 40 -3.07 5.99 -8.80
C LEU A 40 -2.80 6.41 -10.25
N ALA A 41 -1.62 6.97 -10.54
CA ALA A 41 -1.23 7.33 -11.89
C ALA A 41 -1.09 6.10 -12.79
N VAL A 42 -0.48 5.03 -12.26
CA VAL A 42 -0.36 3.73 -12.94
C VAL A 42 -1.72 3.06 -13.11
N ASP A 43 -2.60 3.09 -12.10
CA ASP A 43 -3.97 2.54 -12.22
C ASP A 43 -4.73 3.19 -13.38
N SER A 44 -4.65 4.53 -13.47
CA SER A 44 -5.39 5.30 -14.47
C SER A 44 -4.87 5.07 -15.90
N ALA A 45 -3.57 4.83 -16.07
CA ALA A 45 -2.93 4.83 -17.39
C ALA A 45 -2.52 3.43 -17.88
N ASP A 46 -2.21 2.51 -16.97
CA ASP A 46 -1.65 1.18 -17.26
C ASP A 46 -2.54 0.05 -16.68
N GLY A 47 -3.57 0.41 -15.89
CA GLY A 47 -4.58 -0.51 -15.37
C GLY A 47 -4.31 -1.05 -13.98
N THR A 48 -5.37 -1.53 -13.33
CA THR A 48 -5.36 -1.94 -11.92
C THR A 48 -4.37 -3.07 -11.62
N LEU A 49 -4.15 -4.01 -12.55
CA LEU A 49 -3.17 -5.08 -12.33
C LEU A 49 -1.74 -4.53 -12.19
N ALA A 50 -1.35 -3.58 -13.05
CA ALA A 50 -0.04 -2.93 -12.97
C ALA A 50 0.09 -2.11 -11.68
N ALA A 51 -0.98 -1.42 -11.27
CA ALA A 51 -1.01 -0.68 -10.02
C ALA A 51 -0.85 -1.57 -8.79
N LEU A 52 -1.51 -2.75 -8.77
CA LEU A 52 -1.37 -3.74 -7.70
C LEU A 52 0.05 -4.32 -7.64
N GLN A 53 0.65 -4.60 -8.80
CA GLN A 53 2.05 -5.03 -8.86
C GLN A 53 2.99 -3.96 -8.29
N LEU A 54 2.79 -2.69 -8.67
CA LEU A 54 3.57 -1.58 -8.13
C LEU A 54 3.37 -1.43 -6.61
N ALA A 55 2.14 -1.49 -6.12
CA ALA A 55 1.84 -1.42 -4.69
C ALA A 55 2.57 -2.52 -3.89
N GLY A 56 2.60 -3.75 -4.42
CA GLY A 56 3.39 -4.84 -3.85
C GLY A 56 4.89 -4.55 -3.82
N ARG A 57 5.43 -3.95 -4.90
CA ARG A 57 6.85 -3.57 -4.97
C ARG A 57 7.22 -2.42 -4.05
N VAL A 58 6.33 -1.42 -3.88
CA VAL A 58 6.50 -0.33 -2.90
C VAL A 58 6.54 -0.89 -1.49
N MET A 59 5.65 -1.83 -1.15
CA MET A 59 5.67 -2.50 0.16
C MET A 59 6.96 -3.31 0.36
N ALA A 60 7.38 -4.10 -0.62
CA ALA A 60 8.63 -4.86 -0.55
C ALA A 60 9.87 -3.95 -0.41
N ALA A 61 9.89 -2.82 -1.13
CA ALA A 61 10.99 -1.86 -1.08
C ALA A 61 11.26 -1.38 0.36
N VAL A 62 10.21 -1.06 1.12
CA VAL A 62 10.35 -0.66 2.52
C VAL A 62 10.64 -1.86 3.41
N TRP A 63 9.79 -2.90 3.33
CA TRP A 63 9.72 -3.94 4.36
C TRP A 63 10.73 -5.06 4.17
N ALA A 64 11.27 -5.29 2.98
CA ALA A 64 12.20 -6.37 2.68
C ALA A 64 13.56 -5.84 2.19
N ASP A 65 13.55 -4.77 1.38
CA ASP A 65 14.73 -4.37 0.62
C ASP A 65 15.49 -3.16 1.23
N GLU A 66 15.01 -2.63 2.35
CA GLU A 66 15.58 -1.44 3.01
C GLU A 66 15.77 -0.24 2.07
N ARG A 67 14.74 0.11 1.29
CA ARG A 67 14.74 1.26 0.37
C ARG A 67 13.82 2.37 0.83
N ASP A 68 14.17 3.61 0.49
CA ASP A 68 13.40 4.81 0.79
C ASP A 68 12.38 5.09 -0.32
N ILE A 69 11.08 4.89 -0.07
CA ILE A 69 10.05 5.16 -1.07
C ILE A 69 9.64 6.64 -1.15
N ALA A 70 10.22 7.51 -0.33
CA ALA A 70 10.14 8.97 -0.50
C ALA A 70 11.17 9.50 -1.51
N ASP A 71 12.11 8.65 -1.93
CA ASP A 71 13.08 8.97 -2.99
C ASP A 71 12.47 8.70 -4.38
N ALA A 72 12.43 9.74 -5.20
CA ALA A 72 11.93 9.66 -6.57
C ALA A 72 12.75 8.71 -7.46
N GLU A 73 14.06 8.55 -7.19
CA GLU A 73 14.90 7.60 -7.92
C GLU A 73 14.51 6.15 -7.58
N VAL A 74 14.21 5.87 -6.31
CA VAL A 74 13.70 4.56 -5.90
C VAL A 74 12.37 4.26 -6.59
N LEU A 75 11.44 5.22 -6.64
CA LEU A 75 10.17 5.04 -7.34
C LEU A 75 10.35 4.84 -8.85
N ALA A 76 11.29 5.55 -9.48
CA ALA A 76 11.63 5.36 -10.89
C ALA A 76 12.16 3.95 -11.17
N ASP A 77 13.03 3.43 -10.31
CA ASP A 77 13.54 2.06 -10.42
C ASP A 77 12.42 1.02 -10.31
N LEU A 78 11.44 1.24 -9.43
CA LEU A 78 10.30 0.32 -9.28
C LEU A 78 9.42 0.30 -10.54
N LEU A 79 9.20 1.45 -11.18
CA LEU A 79 8.51 1.52 -12.47
C LEU A 79 9.29 0.77 -13.55
N LEU A 80 10.60 1.04 -13.65
CA LEU A 80 11.47 0.40 -14.63
C LEU A 80 11.47 -1.12 -14.47
N ALA A 81 11.55 -1.62 -13.24
CA ALA A 81 11.52 -3.05 -12.94
C ALA A 81 10.18 -3.74 -13.30
N LEU A 82 9.12 -2.97 -13.51
CA LEU A 82 7.82 -3.44 -13.98
C LEU A 82 7.57 -3.14 -15.47
N GLY A 83 8.55 -2.54 -16.18
CA GLY A 83 8.39 -2.13 -17.57
C GLY A 83 7.45 -0.93 -17.75
N LEU A 84 7.21 -0.15 -16.71
CA LEU A 84 6.32 1.01 -16.73
C LEU A 84 7.09 2.30 -17.07
N PRO A 85 6.45 3.28 -17.74
CA PRO A 85 7.12 4.53 -18.11
C PRO A 85 7.50 5.38 -16.89
N ALA A 86 8.73 5.90 -16.85
CA ALA A 86 9.16 6.84 -15.80
C ALA A 86 8.32 8.13 -15.76
N SER A 87 7.71 8.52 -16.89
CA SER A 87 6.80 9.68 -16.97
C SER A 87 5.56 9.55 -16.09
N ARG A 88 5.27 8.36 -15.52
CA ARG A 88 4.23 8.21 -14.51
C ARG A 88 4.52 9.00 -13.22
N LEU A 89 5.78 9.29 -12.91
CA LEU A 89 6.15 10.19 -11.82
C LEU A 89 5.64 11.61 -12.05
N ASP A 90 5.76 12.12 -13.27
CA ASP A 90 5.23 13.44 -13.62
C ASP A 90 3.70 13.44 -13.57
N VAL A 91 3.06 12.39 -14.10
CA VAL A 91 1.60 12.21 -14.02
C VAL A 91 1.12 12.17 -12.57
N ALA A 92 1.83 11.50 -11.67
CA ALA A 92 1.50 11.39 -10.26
C ALA A 92 1.44 12.75 -9.54
N ARG A 93 2.12 13.76 -10.09
CA ARG A 93 2.17 15.13 -9.55
C ARG A 93 1.12 16.06 -10.17
N THR A 94 0.38 15.61 -11.17
CA THR A 94 -0.66 16.42 -11.83
C THR A 94 -1.87 16.65 -10.92
N PRO A 95 -2.62 17.77 -11.09
CA PRO A 95 -3.81 18.05 -10.30
C PRO A 95 -4.85 16.92 -10.29
N PRO A 96 -5.19 16.26 -11.43
CA PRO A 96 -6.18 15.18 -11.42
C PRO A 96 -5.83 14.00 -10.51
N VAL A 97 -4.55 13.62 -10.42
CA VAL A 97 -4.11 12.55 -9.52
C VAL A 97 -4.15 12.99 -8.06
N GLN A 98 -3.79 14.24 -7.78
CA GLN A 98 -3.89 14.80 -6.43
C GLN A 98 -5.34 14.88 -5.94
N GLU A 99 -6.26 15.31 -6.80
CA GLU A 99 -7.70 15.35 -6.53
C GLU A 99 -8.25 13.95 -6.25
N ARG A 100 -7.89 12.94 -7.07
CA ARG A 100 -8.29 11.55 -6.84
C ARG A 100 -7.75 10.99 -5.51
N TYR A 101 -6.50 11.31 -5.17
CA TYR A 101 -5.90 10.92 -3.89
C TYR A 101 -6.66 11.53 -2.69
N GLN A 102 -7.00 12.82 -2.78
CA GLN A 102 -7.79 13.51 -1.75
C GLN A 102 -9.20 12.92 -1.64
N ALA A 103 -9.85 12.64 -2.77
CA ALA A 103 -11.18 12.03 -2.80
C ALA A 103 -11.20 10.66 -2.10
N PHE A 104 -10.26 9.77 -2.39
CA PHE A 104 -10.17 8.47 -1.69
C PHE A 104 -9.82 8.60 -0.20
N THR A 105 -9.01 9.60 0.16
CA THR A 105 -8.74 9.90 1.57
C THR A 105 -10.01 10.35 2.28
N GLN A 106 -10.81 11.21 1.65
CA GLN A 106 -12.08 11.68 2.21
C GLN A 106 -13.11 10.55 2.30
N GLU A 107 -13.22 9.70 1.29
CA GLU A 107 -14.09 8.53 1.30
C GLU A 107 -13.76 7.57 2.46
N ALA A 108 -12.46 7.34 2.72
CA ALA A 108 -12.02 6.55 3.86
C ALA A 108 -12.43 7.18 5.20
N ILE A 109 -12.32 8.51 5.32
CA ILE A 109 -12.78 9.27 6.51
C ILE A 109 -14.29 9.16 6.68
N ASP A 110 -15.06 9.36 5.60
CA ASP A 110 -16.53 9.32 5.62
C ASP A 110 -17.04 7.91 5.97
N THR A 111 -16.30 6.87 5.59
CA THR A 111 -16.55 5.47 5.94
C THR A 111 -16.02 5.10 7.33
N SER A 112 -15.50 6.07 8.09
CA SER A 112 -14.92 5.88 9.43
C SER A 112 -13.73 4.91 9.48
N VAL A 113 -12.96 4.79 8.39
CA VAL A 113 -11.72 3.99 8.36
C VAL A 113 -10.68 4.66 9.26
N PHE A 114 -10.24 3.95 10.30
CA PHE A 114 -9.30 4.48 11.30
C PHE A 114 -7.94 3.76 11.33
N GLY A 115 -7.75 2.76 10.49
CA GLY A 115 -6.52 1.96 10.45
C GLY A 115 -6.38 1.16 9.17
N ALA A 116 -5.20 0.56 8.99
CA ALA A 116 -4.89 -0.27 7.83
C ALA A 116 -4.31 -1.64 8.25
N PRO A 117 -4.59 -2.72 7.49
CA PRO A 117 -5.58 -2.77 6.42
C PRO A 117 -7.02 -2.75 6.99
N THR A 118 -7.95 -2.16 6.22
CA THR A 118 -9.39 -2.19 6.47
C THR A 118 -10.09 -2.63 5.19
N TYR A 119 -11.08 -3.49 5.33
CA TYR A 119 -11.94 -3.99 4.25
C TYR A 119 -13.38 -3.56 4.54
N VAL A 120 -14.16 -3.24 3.50
CA VAL A 120 -15.58 -2.93 3.62
C VAL A 120 -16.34 -3.77 2.60
N VAL A 121 -17.31 -4.55 3.06
CA VAL A 121 -18.17 -5.42 2.22
C VAL A 121 -19.62 -5.07 2.53
N ASP A 122 -20.36 -4.57 1.54
CA ASP A 122 -21.77 -4.14 1.68
C ASP A 122 -22.04 -3.22 2.88
N GLY A 123 -21.07 -2.33 3.18
CA GLY A 123 -21.13 -1.40 4.32
C GLY A 123 -20.67 -1.98 5.67
N GLU A 124 -20.36 -3.27 5.75
CA GLU A 124 -19.76 -3.91 6.93
C GLU A 124 -18.23 -3.76 6.93
N MET A 125 -17.65 -3.22 7.99
CA MET A 125 -16.21 -2.97 8.11
C MET A 125 -15.47 -4.11 8.84
N PHE A 126 -14.31 -4.51 8.30
CA PHE A 126 -13.39 -5.48 8.88
C PHE A 126 -11.98 -4.88 8.98
N TRP A 127 -11.48 -4.69 10.20
CA TRP A 127 -10.17 -4.08 10.45
C TRP A 127 -9.14 -5.11 10.93
N GLY A 128 -8.02 -5.20 10.20
CA GLY A 128 -6.90 -6.10 10.49
C GLY A 128 -6.69 -7.17 9.42
N GLN A 129 -5.42 -7.50 9.14
CA GLN A 129 -5.06 -8.55 8.19
C GLN A 129 -5.57 -9.94 8.63
N ASP A 130 -5.80 -10.12 9.92
CA ASP A 130 -6.35 -11.32 10.56
C ASP A 130 -7.87 -11.47 10.40
N ARG A 131 -8.51 -10.55 9.68
CA ARG A 131 -9.97 -10.57 9.41
C ARG A 131 -10.35 -11.14 8.06
N LEU A 132 -9.40 -11.55 7.22
CA LEU A 132 -9.67 -12.04 5.87
C LEU A 132 -10.66 -13.22 5.85
N ASP A 133 -10.66 -14.08 6.85
CA ASP A 133 -11.64 -15.17 6.99
C ASP A 133 -13.08 -14.64 7.15
N PHE A 134 -13.29 -13.55 7.90
CA PHE A 134 -14.62 -12.92 8.00
C PHE A 134 -15.01 -12.20 6.70
N VAL A 135 -14.03 -11.59 6.02
CA VAL A 135 -14.24 -10.96 4.71
C VAL A 135 -14.70 -12.01 3.68
N GLU A 136 -14.03 -13.17 3.64
CA GLU A 136 -14.42 -14.28 2.74
C GLU A 136 -15.86 -14.74 2.99
N ARG A 137 -16.26 -14.90 4.26
CA ARG A 137 -17.65 -15.26 4.62
C ARG A 137 -18.66 -14.18 4.24
N ALA A 138 -18.29 -12.90 4.34
CA ALA A 138 -19.16 -11.80 3.96
C ALA A 138 -19.39 -11.77 2.45
N LEU A 139 -18.35 -12.01 1.64
CA LEU A 139 -18.42 -12.06 0.17
C LEU A 139 -19.24 -13.25 -0.38
N ALA A 140 -19.44 -14.30 0.44
CA ALA A 140 -20.16 -15.51 0.05
C ALA A 140 -21.68 -15.47 0.39
N ARG A 141 -22.18 -14.37 0.95
CA ARG A 141 -23.61 -14.17 1.23
C ARG A 141 -24.38 -13.84 -0.03
#